data_AF-A0A3P8M2G7-F1
#
_entry.id   AF-A0A3P8M2G7-F1
#
_cell.length_a   1.000
_cell.length_b   1.000
_cell.length_c   1.000
_cell.angle_alpha   90.00
_cell.angle_beta   90.00
_cell.angle_gamma   90.00
#
_symmetry.space_group_name_H-M   'P 1'
#
loop_
_entity.id
_entity.type
_entity.pdbx_description
1 polymer ?
#
loop_
_entity_poly.entity_id
_entity_poly.type
_entity_poly.pdbx_seq_one_letter_code
_entity_poly.pdbx_strand_id
1 'polypeptide(L)'
;MSAAEIDRTTFAGYLAREGAIFQQMKTQLTDALPDDEKTPLNRFYAQSEVYPEKFQPNWNRSFVLLPEGKPRGAAVLLHGLTDSPYSVRYLAKAYQQQGFVAVVPRLPGHGTAPGSLTAVGWQAWMATTRLAVREATRLGGPQVPLHVIGYSNGGALALKYALDALDDNALPEPQQIVLLSPMIGVTAFARFAGLTGLPAVFPAFARAAWLNVVPEFNPYKYNSFPVKAARQSWLLTQALQEQIVQASRSRRLAALPPVLTFQSVMDSTVSTRAVVDSLYRYLPQNGSELVIFDINQAANLRALFRPALYSAVSALLPPAPRQYSTTVITNASPTTYETVARTTPAGEKEERVTPLNLAWPQDMYSLSHVAVPFPLNDSLYGREPTEKNRYGISIGTISLRGETSSLSVGLDTLMRVTSNPFFPFMMARIDQRIGCGFQPDMRACLQPEARVEASK
;
A
#
# COMPACT_ATOMS: atom_id res chain seq x y z
N MET A 1 15.91 -18.20 -0.05
CA MET A 1 14.82 -19.20 -0.02
C MET A 1 14.01 -19.03 -1.29
N SER A 2 13.80 -20.12 -2.00
CA SER A 2 12.83 -20.25 -3.09
C SER A 2 11.40 -20.18 -2.54
N ALA A 3 10.40 -20.01 -3.43
CA ALA A 3 9.00 -20.01 -3.03
C ALA A 3 8.59 -21.31 -2.31
N ALA A 4 9.04 -22.47 -2.81
CA ALA A 4 8.75 -23.77 -2.21
C ALA A 4 9.35 -23.92 -0.80
N GLU A 5 10.55 -23.38 -0.56
CA GLU A 5 11.14 -23.36 0.79
C GLU A 5 10.36 -22.43 1.74
N ILE A 6 9.86 -21.29 1.25
CA ILE A 6 9.02 -20.38 2.03
C ILE A 6 7.67 -21.01 2.37
N ASP A 7 7.09 -21.82 1.47
CA ASP A 7 5.84 -22.52 1.74
C ASP A 7 5.97 -23.59 2.83
N ARG A 8 7.16 -24.20 2.98
CA ARG A 8 7.41 -25.27 3.96
C ARG A 8 7.97 -24.77 5.29
N THR A 9 8.51 -23.55 5.33
CA THR A 9 9.11 -23.00 6.55
C THR A 9 8.06 -22.45 7.53
N THR A 10 8.48 -22.30 8.79
CA THR A 10 7.75 -21.55 9.82
C THR A 10 8.13 -20.07 9.78
N PHE A 11 7.33 -19.21 10.42
CA PHE A 11 7.66 -17.79 10.50
C PHE A 11 8.99 -17.57 11.22
N ALA A 12 9.26 -18.35 12.28
CA ALA A 12 10.56 -18.35 12.96
C ALA A 12 11.73 -18.71 12.03
N GLY A 13 11.58 -19.73 11.18
CA GLY A 13 12.58 -20.08 10.17
C GLY A 13 12.80 -18.97 9.12
N TYR A 14 11.72 -18.28 8.75
CA TYR A 14 11.79 -17.10 7.87
C TYR A 14 12.54 -15.93 8.53
N LEU A 15 12.27 -15.64 9.81
CA LEU A 15 12.99 -14.63 10.58
C LEU A 15 14.48 -14.98 10.76
N ALA A 16 14.80 -16.24 10.98
CA ALA A 16 16.20 -16.68 11.04
C ALA A 16 16.93 -16.43 9.71
N ARG A 17 16.28 -16.75 8.58
CA ARG A 17 16.85 -16.44 7.25
C ARG A 17 16.95 -14.94 7.03
N GLU A 18 15.97 -14.16 7.45
CA GLU A 18 16.04 -12.70 7.41
C GLU A 18 17.26 -12.19 8.20
N GLY A 19 17.49 -12.67 9.42
CA GLY A 19 18.67 -12.36 10.21
C GLY A 19 19.99 -12.60 9.45
N ALA A 20 20.12 -13.76 8.81
CA ALA A 20 21.29 -14.08 7.98
C ALA A 20 21.47 -13.13 6.78
N ILE A 21 20.37 -12.69 6.14
CA ILE A 21 20.43 -11.71 5.05
C ILE A 21 20.93 -10.35 5.55
N PHE A 22 20.47 -9.89 6.71
CA PHE A 22 20.95 -8.62 7.27
C PHE A 22 22.41 -8.69 7.70
N GLN A 23 22.86 -9.83 8.25
CA GLN A 23 24.28 -10.06 8.54
C GLN A 23 25.12 -10.05 7.25
N GLN A 24 24.65 -10.73 6.19
CA GLN A 24 25.31 -10.71 4.89
C GLN A 24 25.37 -9.28 4.33
N MET A 25 24.27 -8.53 4.35
CA MET A 25 24.23 -7.13 3.92
C MET A 25 25.23 -6.27 4.69
N LYS A 26 25.33 -6.46 6.01
CA LYS A 26 26.33 -5.73 6.81
C LYS A 26 27.75 -6.01 6.29
N THR A 27 28.14 -7.28 6.17
CA THR A 27 29.50 -7.66 5.75
C THR A 27 29.82 -7.30 4.30
N GLN A 28 28.86 -7.45 3.38
CA GLN A 28 29.10 -7.30 1.93
C GLN A 28 28.80 -5.91 1.39
N LEU A 29 28.08 -5.07 2.14
CA LEU A 29 27.68 -3.73 1.69
C LEU A 29 28.06 -2.64 2.69
N THR A 30 27.67 -2.77 3.95
CA THR A 30 27.94 -1.72 4.95
C THR A 30 29.42 -1.62 5.31
N ASP A 31 30.06 -2.75 5.61
CA ASP A 31 31.47 -2.81 6.03
C ASP A 31 32.42 -2.65 4.83
N ALA A 32 31.97 -3.02 3.63
CA ALA A 32 32.72 -2.94 2.38
C ALA A 32 32.40 -1.68 1.56
N LEU A 33 31.71 -0.69 2.14
CA LEU A 33 31.29 0.51 1.43
C LEU A 33 32.52 1.36 1.02
N PRO A 34 32.68 1.72 -0.27
CA PRO A 34 33.73 2.63 -0.73
C PRO A 34 33.71 3.98 -0.02
N ASP A 35 34.86 4.63 0.14
CA ASP A 35 34.98 5.89 0.89
C ASP A 35 34.20 7.05 0.24
N ASP A 36 34.09 7.08 -1.09
CA ASP A 36 33.32 8.05 -1.85
C ASP A 36 31.80 7.91 -1.68
N GLU A 37 31.33 6.73 -1.25
CA GLU A 37 29.93 6.44 -0.96
C GLU A 37 29.54 6.70 0.51
N LYS A 38 30.52 6.97 1.40
CA LYS A 38 30.30 7.24 2.84
C LYS A 38 29.77 8.66 3.08
N THR A 39 28.55 8.91 2.65
CA THR A 39 27.90 10.22 2.80
C THR A 39 26.94 10.26 4.02
N PRO A 40 26.65 11.45 4.60
CA PRO A 40 25.75 11.59 5.74
C PRO A 40 24.32 11.07 5.50
N LEU A 41 23.91 10.98 4.24
CA LEU A 41 22.59 10.52 3.81
C LEU A 41 22.64 9.20 3.01
N ASN A 42 23.68 8.38 3.14
CA ASN A 42 23.69 7.02 2.57
C ASN A 42 23.20 6.01 3.60
N ARG A 43 22.03 5.39 3.39
CA ARG A 43 21.45 4.41 4.33
C ARG A 43 22.25 3.11 4.51
N PHE A 44 23.30 2.88 3.72
CA PHE A 44 24.21 1.75 3.91
C PHE A 44 25.45 2.09 4.72
N TYR A 45 25.75 3.38 4.90
CA TYR A 45 26.89 3.81 5.69
C TYR A 45 26.53 3.81 7.18
N ALA A 46 27.24 3.00 7.98
CA ALA A 46 26.92 2.82 9.40
C ALA A 46 26.93 4.12 10.23
N GLN A 47 27.69 5.14 9.82
CA GLN A 47 27.72 6.42 10.54
C GLN A 47 26.72 7.45 10.00
N SER A 48 26.02 7.18 8.89
CA SER A 48 25.04 8.10 8.32
C SER A 48 23.86 8.36 9.26
N GLU A 49 23.18 9.50 9.07
CA GLU A 49 22.01 9.89 9.87
C GLU A 49 20.80 8.99 9.59
N VAL A 50 20.76 8.41 8.40
CA VAL A 50 19.64 7.61 7.88
C VAL A 50 19.91 6.09 7.94
N TYR A 51 20.93 5.65 8.69
CA TYR A 51 21.31 4.24 8.82
C TYR A 51 20.26 3.43 9.61
N PRO A 52 19.53 2.48 8.98
CA PRO A 52 18.34 1.89 9.61
C PRO A 52 18.58 1.06 10.87
N GLU A 53 19.76 0.46 11.03
CA GLU A 53 20.08 -0.34 12.23
C GLU A 53 20.26 0.52 13.50
N LYS A 54 20.31 1.85 13.38
CA LYS A 54 20.27 2.77 14.54
C LYS A 54 18.87 2.94 15.12
N PHE A 55 17.83 2.62 14.34
CA PHE A 55 16.46 2.89 14.74
C PHE A 55 15.84 1.67 15.42
N GLN A 56 15.13 1.91 16.52
CA GLN A 56 14.42 0.87 17.26
C GLN A 56 12.89 1.13 17.24
N PRO A 57 12.09 0.18 16.71
CA PRO A 57 12.52 -1.01 15.97
C PRO A 57 13.01 -0.65 14.55
N ASN A 58 13.84 -1.50 13.95
CA ASN A 58 14.19 -1.40 12.53
C ASN A 58 13.01 -1.87 11.67
N TRP A 59 12.22 -0.92 11.18
CA TRP A 59 11.03 -1.19 10.37
C TRP A 59 11.30 -1.76 8.97
N ASN A 60 12.55 -2.00 8.61
CA ASN A 60 12.86 -2.82 7.44
C ASN A 60 12.60 -4.31 7.66
N ARG A 61 12.49 -4.76 8.92
CA ARG A 61 12.36 -6.17 9.31
C ARG A 61 10.91 -6.61 9.44
N SER A 62 10.69 -7.91 9.29
CA SER A 62 9.40 -8.53 9.56
C SER A 62 9.05 -8.38 11.05
N PHE A 63 7.79 -8.13 11.38
CA PHE A 63 7.35 -8.03 12.78
C PHE A 63 5.95 -8.59 13.00
N VAL A 64 5.67 -8.92 14.26
CA VAL A 64 4.36 -9.36 14.74
C VAL A 64 3.97 -8.48 15.93
N LEU A 65 2.75 -7.94 15.91
CA LEU A 65 2.17 -7.25 17.05
C LEU A 65 1.07 -8.14 17.63
N LEU A 66 1.20 -8.49 18.90
CA LEU A 66 0.18 -9.23 19.65
C LEU A 66 -0.74 -8.22 20.35
N PRO A 67 -2.06 -8.45 20.36
CA PRO A 67 -2.99 -7.64 21.14
C PRO A 67 -2.83 -7.93 22.63
N GLU A 68 -3.38 -7.05 23.46
CA GLU A 68 -3.59 -7.36 24.87
C GLU A 68 -4.70 -8.39 25.03
N GLY A 69 -4.44 -9.43 25.83
CA GLY A 69 -5.40 -10.51 26.07
C GLY A 69 -5.51 -11.51 24.91
N LYS A 70 -6.65 -12.22 24.84
CA LYS A 70 -6.90 -13.24 23.82
C LYS A 70 -7.16 -12.56 22.46
N PRO A 71 -6.46 -12.98 21.38
CA PRO A 71 -6.74 -12.47 20.04
C PRO A 71 -8.22 -12.58 19.67
N ARG A 72 -8.77 -11.47 19.20
CA ARG A 72 -10.13 -11.37 18.64
C ARG A 72 -10.14 -11.57 17.14
N GLY A 73 -9.00 -11.41 16.48
CA GLY A 73 -8.83 -11.49 15.03
C GLY A 73 -7.37 -11.68 14.64
N ALA A 74 -7.14 -11.96 13.37
CA ALA A 74 -5.81 -12.06 12.76
C ALA A 74 -5.75 -11.14 11.54
N ALA A 75 -4.66 -10.40 11.39
CA ALA A 75 -4.45 -9.45 10.31
C ALA A 75 -3.08 -9.68 9.67
N VAL A 76 -3.05 -9.78 8.34
CA VAL A 76 -1.81 -9.82 7.56
C VAL A 76 -1.68 -8.51 6.78
N LEU A 77 -0.58 -7.78 6.97
CA LEU A 77 -0.35 -6.51 6.30
C LEU A 77 0.84 -6.60 5.34
N LEU A 78 0.60 -6.30 4.08
CA LEU A 78 1.56 -6.45 2.99
C LEU A 78 1.96 -5.08 2.44
N HIS A 79 3.25 -4.79 2.46
CA HIS A 79 3.81 -3.52 1.99
C HIS A 79 3.94 -3.44 0.46
N GLY A 80 4.21 -2.24 -0.04
CA GLY A 80 4.38 -1.95 -1.46
C GLY A 80 5.73 -2.41 -2.05
N LEU A 81 5.85 -2.35 -3.37
CA LEU A 81 7.10 -2.60 -4.09
C LEU A 81 8.11 -1.51 -3.73
N THR A 82 9.38 -1.88 -3.62
CA THR A 82 10.51 -1.04 -3.15
C THR A 82 10.39 -0.52 -1.72
N ASP A 83 9.26 -0.77 -1.07
CA ASP A 83 8.98 -0.36 0.31
C ASP A 83 9.46 -1.41 1.31
N SER A 84 9.10 -1.22 2.58
CA SER A 84 9.33 -2.15 3.66
C SER A 84 8.11 -2.22 4.60
N PRO A 85 8.12 -3.11 5.62
CA PRO A 85 7.08 -3.16 6.65
C PRO A 85 6.73 -1.80 7.29
N TYR A 86 7.64 -0.82 7.23
CA TYR A 86 7.39 0.56 7.64
C TYR A 86 6.09 1.17 7.09
N SER A 87 5.79 0.92 5.81
CA SER A 87 4.64 1.54 5.12
C SER A 87 3.27 1.15 5.69
N VAL A 88 3.17 0.00 6.34
CA VAL A 88 1.90 -0.50 6.88
C VAL A 88 1.85 -0.50 8.41
N ARG A 89 2.87 0.06 9.08
CA ARG A 89 3.02 -0.01 10.54
C ARG A 89 1.91 0.69 11.31
N TYR A 90 1.34 1.79 10.79
CA TYR A 90 0.22 2.47 11.44
C TYR A 90 -1.03 1.60 11.42
N LEU A 91 -1.33 0.96 10.29
CA LEU A 91 -2.43 0.01 10.19
C LEU A 91 -2.18 -1.18 11.11
N ALA A 92 -0.96 -1.72 11.15
CA ALA A 92 -0.65 -2.86 12.03
C ALA A 92 -0.91 -2.53 13.51
N LYS A 93 -0.51 -1.33 13.96
CA LYS A 93 -0.79 -0.84 15.31
C LYS A 93 -2.29 -0.64 15.56
N ALA A 94 -3.03 -0.11 14.60
CA ALA A 94 -4.47 0.05 14.74
C ALA A 94 -5.18 -1.31 14.86
N TYR A 95 -4.83 -2.29 14.03
CA TYR A 95 -5.35 -3.66 14.15
C TYR A 95 -5.00 -4.29 15.50
N GLN A 96 -3.77 -4.11 15.98
CA GLN A 96 -3.37 -4.55 17.31
C GLN A 96 -4.27 -3.95 18.41
N GLN A 97 -4.54 -2.64 18.35
CA GLN A 97 -5.41 -1.93 19.29
C GLN A 97 -6.87 -2.41 19.23
N GLN A 98 -7.33 -2.90 18.07
CA GLN A 98 -8.64 -3.54 17.90
C GLN A 98 -8.68 -5.01 18.37
N GLY A 99 -7.59 -5.53 18.95
CA GLY A 99 -7.51 -6.90 19.47
C GLY A 99 -7.07 -7.94 18.44
N PHE A 100 -6.48 -7.53 17.31
CA PHE A 100 -5.98 -8.45 16.29
C PHE A 100 -4.51 -8.78 16.52
N VAL A 101 -4.12 -10.01 16.22
CA VAL A 101 -2.70 -10.29 15.91
C VAL A 101 -2.39 -9.66 14.55
N ALA A 102 -1.39 -8.79 14.48
CA ALA A 102 -0.96 -8.19 13.22
C ALA A 102 0.40 -8.77 12.78
N VAL A 103 0.42 -9.55 11.71
CA VAL A 103 1.64 -10.13 11.11
C VAL A 103 2.04 -9.30 9.89
N VAL A 104 3.25 -8.76 9.90
CA VAL A 104 3.78 -7.91 8.84
C VAL A 104 5.09 -8.50 8.33
N PRO A 105 5.07 -9.32 7.25
CA PRO A 105 6.29 -9.85 6.68
C PRO A 105 7.02 -8.78 5.86
N ARG A 106 8.35 -8.77 5.93
CA ARG A 106 9.19 -8.16 4.89
C ARG A 106 9.17 -9.08 3.68
N LEU A 107 8.78 -8.57 2.52
CA LEU A 107 8.78 -9.35 1.29
C LEU A 107 10.20 -9.61 0.79
N PRO A 108 10.49 -10.79 0.18
CA PRO A 108 11.79 -11.08 -0.39
C PRO A 108 12.30 -9.97 -1.32
N GLY A 109 13.58 -9.59 -1.17
CA GLY A 109 14.24 -8.51 -1.91
C GLY A 109 14.01 -7.09 -1.37
N HIS A 110 13.12 -6.90 -0.40
CA HIS A 110 12.78 -5.60 0.19
C HIS A 110 13.49 -5.37 1.53
N GLY A 111 13.46 -4.13 2.04
CA GLY A 111 14.04 -3.76 3.35
C GLY A 111 15.54 -4.02 3.52
N THR A 112 16.26 -4.22 2.42
CA THR A 112 17.71 -4.51 2.39
C THR A 112 18.36 -3.59 1.35
N ALA A 113 18.99 -4.14 0.31
CA ALA A 113 19.54 -3.36 -0.80
C ALA A 113 18.66 -3.44 -2.05
N PRO A 114 18.57 -2.39 -2.88
CA PRO A 114 17.76 -2.40 -4.10
C PRO A 114 18.15 -3.53 -5.05
N GLY A 115 19.45 -3.86 -5.10
CA GLY A 115 19.99 -4.95 -5.91
C GLY A 115 19.36 -6.30 -5.58
N SER A 116 18.85 -6.52 -4.37
CA SER A 116 18.18 -7.78 -3.99
C SER A 116 16.89 -8.04 -4.80
N LEU A 117 16.22 -7.02 -5.33
CA LEU A 117 15.05 -7.20 -6.21
C LEU A 117 15.42 -7.72 -7.62
N THR A 118 16.69 -7.69 -8.02
CA THR A 118 17.16 -8.30 -9.28
C THR A 118 17.18 -9.82 -9.24
N ALA A 119 17.07 -10.43 -8.05
CA ALA A 119 17.11 -11.88 -7.89
C ALA A 119 15.73 -12.51 -7.61
N VAL A 120 14.73 -11.72 -7.25
CA VAL A 120 13.45 -12.22 -6.73
C VAL A 120 12.36 -12.27 -7.81
N GLY A 121 11.46 -13.25 -7.70
CA GLY A 121 10.23 -13.35 -8.49
C GLY A 121 8.98 -13.18 -7.62
N TRP A 122 7.86 -12.77 -8.22
CA TRP A 122 6.62 -12.48 -7.48
C TRP A 122 6.04 -13.71 -6.76
N GLN A 123 6.37 -14.92 -7.22
CA GLN A 123 5.99 -16.17 -6.57
C GLN A 123 6.57 -16.29 -5.17
N ALA A 124 7.78 -15.75 -4.93
CA ALA A 124 8.35 -15.70 -3.60
C ALA A 124 7.58 -14.73 -2.69
N TRP A 125 7.08 -13.62 -3.24
CA TRP A 125 6.20 -12.70 -2.50
C TRP A 125 4.88 -13.37 -2.12
N MET A 126 4.26 -14.12 -3.04
CA MET A 126 3.05 -14.90 -2.73
C MET A 126 3.29 -16.01 -1.71
N ALA A 127 4.41 -16.72 -1.78
CA ALA A 127 4.77 -17.71 -0.75
C ALA A 127 4.94 -17.04 0.63
N THR A 128 5.54 -15.84 0.69
CA THR A 128 5.63 -15.06 1.92
C THR A 128 4.25 -14.60 2.41
N THR A 129 3.33 -14.23 1.52
CA THR A 129 1.93 -13.93 1.88
C THR A 129 1.26 -15.14 2.53
N ARG A 130 1.36 -16.33 1.91
CA ARG A 130 0.82 -17.58 2.49
C ARG A 130 1.46 -17.89 3.84
N LEU A 131 2.78 -17.73 3.96
CA LEU A 131 3.49 -17.90 5.23
C LEU A 131 2.96 -16.96 6.32
N ALA A 132 2.74 -15.69 6.00
CA ALA A 132 2.22 -14.72 6.96
C ALA A 132 0.78 -15.03 7.37
N VAL A 133 -0.06 -15.51 6.45
CA VAL A 133 -1.42 -15.97 6.79
C VAL A 133 -1.36 -17.21 7.70
N ARG A 134 -0.51 -18.21 7.39
CA ARG A 134 -0.33 -19.37 8.27
C ARG A 134 0.07 -18.95 9.69
N GLU A 135 0.98 -17.99 9.81
CA GLU A 135 1.40 -17.47 11.12
C GLU A 135 0.29 -16.69 11.83
N ALA A 136 -0.43 -15.84 11.10
CA ALA A 136 -1.54 -15.07 11.66
C ALA A 136 -2.66 -15.99 12.15
N THR A 137 -3.02 -17.03 11.39
CA THR A 137 -3.98 -18.06 11.80
C THR A 137 -3.47 -18.90 12.98
N ARG A 138 -2.18 -19.25 13.02
CA ARG A 138 -1.58 -19.96 14.16
C ARG A 138 -1.67 -19.16 15.46
N LEU A 139 -1.40 -17.85 15.38
CA LEU A 139 -1.40 -16.95 16.54
C LEU A 139 -2.80 -16.51 16.96
N GLY A 140 -3.69 -16.22 16.01
CA GLY A 140 -5.06 -15.82 16.27
C GLY A 140 -5.99 -16.98 16.65
N GLY A 141 -5.67 -18.19 16.18
CA GLY A 141 -6.52 -19.37 16.27
C GLY A 141 -7.45 -19.52 15.06
N PRO A 142 -8.01 -20.72 14.82
CA PRO A 142 -8.78 -21.01 13.60
C PRO A 142 -10.21 -20.42 13.59
N GLN A 143 -10.69 -19.90 14.72
CA GLN A 143 -12.08 -19.43 14.88
C GLN A 143 -12.21 -17.90 14.87
N VAL A 144 -11.11 -17.17 14.70
CA VAL A 144 -11.13 -15.70 14.67
C VAL A 144 -11.14 -15.20 13.23
N PRO A 145 -11.75 -14.03 12.95
CA PRO A 145 -11.72 -13.44 11.61
C PRO A 145 -10.30 -13.15 11.13
N LEU A 146 -10.03 -13.49 9.87
CA LEU A 146 -8.78 -13.17 9.17
C LEU A 146 -8.99 -11.98 8.22
N HIS A 147 -8.22 -10.91 8.38
CA HIS A 147 -8.21 -9.75 7.48
C HIS A 147 -6.87 -9.68 6.74
N VAL A 148 -6.92 -9.39 5.45
CA VAL A 148 -5.70 -9.21 4.65
C VAL A 148 -5.67 -7.79 4.10
N ILE A 149 -4.59 -7.08 4.40
CA ILE A 149 -4.41 -5.67 4.11
C ILE A 149 -3.21 -5.51 3.20
N GLY A 150 -3.35 -4.70 2.15
CA GLY A 150 -2.29 -4.54 1.16
C GLY A 150 -2.14 -3.11 0.66
N TYR A 151 -0.91 -2.59 0.73
CA TYR A 151 -0.53 -1.32 0.10
C TYR A 151 0.16 -1.59 -1.24
N SER A 152 -0.28 -0.95 -2.33
CA SER A 152 0.36 -1.02 -3.64
C SER A 152 0.52 -2.46 -4.16
N ASN A 153 1.75 -2.94 -4.37
CA ASN A 153 2.07 -4.33 -4.67
C ASN A 153 1.49 -5.31 -3.63
N GLY A 154 1.51 -4.94 -2.34
CA GLY A 154 0.85 -5.70 -1.28
C GLY A 154 -0.66 -5.83 -1.49
N GLY A 155 -1.30 -4.85 -2.13
CA GLY A 155 -2.72 -4.92 -2.51
C GLY A 155 -2.98 -5.96 -3.60
N ALA A 156 -2.08 -6.08 -4.58
CA ALA A 156 -2.15 -7.14 -5.59
C ALA A 156 -1.96 -8.53 -4.97
N LEU A 157 -1.00 -8.66 -4.04
CA LEU A 157 -0.77 -9.90 -3.29
C LEU A 157 -1.96 -10.29 -2.41
N ALA A 158 -2.58 -9.31 -1.72
CA ALA A 158 -3.75 -9.53 -0.86
C ALA A 158 -4.94 -10.08 -1.67
N LEU A 159 -5.25 -9.43 -2.80
CA LEU A 159 -6.34 -9.86 -3.66
C LEU A 159 -6.02 -11.21 -4.33
N LYS A 160 -4.79 -11.41 -4.79
CA LYS A 160 -4.38 -12.70 -5.35
C LYS A 160 -4.49 -13.83 -4.34
N TYR A 161 -4.07 -13.62 -3.09
CA TYR A 161 -4.22 -14.61 -2.02
C TYR A 161 -5.68 -14.96 -1.79
N ALA A 162 -6.57 -13.96 -1.74
CA ALA A 162 -7.99 -14.21 -1.56
C ALA A 162 -8.60 -15.02 -2.71
N LEU A 163 -8.19 -14.75 -3.97
CA LEU A 163 -8.63 -15.54 -5.12
C LEU A 163 -8.06 -16.97 -5.09
N ASP A 164 -6.79 -17.14 -4.70
CA ASP A 164 -6.17 -18.46 -4.53
C ASP A 164 -6.91 -19.27 -3.44
N ALA A 165 -7.38 -18.62 -2.36
CA ALA A 165 -8.16 -19.27 -1.31
C ALA A 165 -9.56 -19.71 -1.78
N LEU A 166 -10.13 -19.09 -2.82
CA LEU A 166 -11.34 -19.60 -3.48
C LEU A 166 -11.09 -20.85 -4.34
N ASP A 167 -9.84 -21.11 -4.71
CA ASP A 167 -9.43 -22.26 -5.53
C ASP A 167 -8.88 -23.41 -4.66
N ASP A 168 -8.38 -23.12 -3.46
CA ASP A 168 -7.70 -24.07 -2.58
C ASP A 168 -8.21 -23.97 -1.13
N ASN A 169 -9.03 -24.96 -0.74
CA ASN A 169 -9.60 -25.07 0.61
C ASN A 169 -8.55 -25.24 1.73
N ALA A 170 -7.29 -25.51 1.40
CA ALA A 170 -6.22 -25.55 2.39
C ALA A 170 -5.77 -24.14 2.84
N LEU A 171 -6.12 -23.09 2.07
CA LEU A 171 -5.81 -21.71 2.40
C LEU A 171 -6.94 -21.09 3.22
N PRO A 172 -6.67 -20.55 4.43
CA PRO A 172 -7.67 -19.81 5.18
C PRO A 172 -8.24 -18.64 4.38
N GLU A 173 -9.56 -18.62 4.21
CA GLU A 173 -10.26 -17.55 3.53
C GLU A 173 -10.28 -16.27 4.38
N PRO A 174 -9.88 -15.11 3.82
CA PRO A 174 -10.06 -13.84 4.51
C PRO A 174 -11.54 -13.50 4.66
N GLN A 175 -11.94 -12.96 5.81
CA GLN A 175 -13.26 -12.37 6.02
C GLN A 175 -13.36 -11.00 5.31
N GLN A 176 -12.27 -10.24 5.25
CA GLN A 176 -12.22 -8.91 4.64
C GLN A 176 -10.88 -8.63 3.96
N ILE A 177 -10.90 -7.79 2.93
CA ILE A 177 -9.71 -7.26 2.28
C ILE A 177 -9.71 -5.73 2.36
N VAL A 178 -8.59 -5.14 2.78
CA VAL A 178 -8.39 -3.68 2.78
C VAL A 178 -7.23 -3.32 1.85
N LEU A 179 -7.49 -2.46 0.88
CA LEU A 179 -6.54 -2.10 -0.17
C LEU A 179 -6.21 -0.61 -0.11
N LEU A 180 -4.93 -0.27 -0.10
CA LEU A 180 -4.43 1.10 -0.15
C LEU A 180 -3.67 1.28 -1.45
N SER A 181 -4.19 2.12 -2.34
CA SER A 181 -3.67 2.32 -3.72
C SER A 181 -3.23 1.01 -4.40
N PRO A 182 -4.10 -0.01 -4.52
CA PRO A 182 -3.68 -1.34 -4.94
C PRO A 182 -3.17 -1.36 -6.38
N MET A 183 -2.11 -2.13 -6.61
CA MET A 183 -1.53 -2.34 -7.93
C MET A 183 -2.33 -3.39 -8.73
N ILE A 184 -3.59 -3.09 -9.04
CA ILE A 184 -4.45 -3.96 -9.87
C ILE A 184 -4.04 -3.89 -11.35
N GLY A 185 -3.62 -2.70 -11.80
CA GLY A 185 -3.01 -2.49 -13.10
C GLY A 185 -1.90 -1.46 -13.01
N VAL A 186 -0.81 -1.70 -13.71
CA VAL A 186 0.32 -0.76 -13.83
C VAL A 186 0.11 0.14 -15.06
N THR A 187 0.53 1.40 -14.95
CA THR A 187 0.47 2.35 -16.07
C THR A 187 1.40 1.88 -17.21
N ALA A 188 1.18 2.40 -18.42
CA ALA A 188 1.87 1.96 -19.64
C ALA A 188 3.42 2.01 -19.55
N PHE A 189 4.00 2.76 -18.61
CA PHE A 189 5.45 2.80 -18.40
C PHE A 189 6.05 1.43 -18.01
N ALA A 190 5.31 0.62 -17.26
CA ALA A 190 5.73 -0.76 -16.96
C ALA A 190 5.77 -1.66 -18.21
N ARG A 191 5.04 -1.31 -19.29
CA ARG A 191 5.03 -2.06 -20.56
C ARG A 191 6.36 -1.93 -21.30
N PHE A 192 7.08 -0.83 -21.12
CA PHE A 192 8.34 -0.55 -21.83
C PHE A 192 9.58 -1.15 -21.15
N ALA A 193 9.49 -1.58 -19.89
CA ALA A 193 10.54 -2.35 -19.23
C ALA A 193 10.80 -3.73 -19.89
N GLY A 194 9.91 -4.17 -20.80
CA GLY A 194 10.01 -5.44 -21.51
C GLY A 194 10.86 -5.44 -22.78
N LEU A 195 11.31 -4.29 -23.29
CA LEU A 195 12.01 -4.20 -24.59
C LEU A 195 13.53 -4.05 -24.50
N THR A 196 14.12 -3.91 -23.30
CA THR A 196 15.57 -3.70 -23.12
C THR A 196 16.27 -4.78 -22.29
N GLY A 197 15.78 -6.03 -22.37
CA GLY A 197 16.37 -7.19 -21.69
C GLY A 197 17.60 -7.76 -22.40
N LEU A 198 18.69 -7.00 -22.56
CA LEU A 198 20.00 -7.60 -22.80
C LEU A 198 20.49 -8.27 -21.50
N PRO A 199 21.21 -9.40 -21.55
CA PRO A 199 21.49 -10.21 -20.37
C PRO A 199 22.38 -9.44 -19.36
N ALA A 200 21.76 -8.92 -18.30
CA ALA A 200 22.39 -8.23 -17.16
C ALA A 200 23.29 -9.14 -16.28
N VAL A 201 23.63 -10.34 -16.77
CA VAL A 201 24.52 -11.31 -16.09
C VAL A 201 26.00 -10.91 -16.28
N PHE A 202 26.31 -10.10 -17.29
CA PHE A 202 27.67 -9.59 -17.50
C PHE A 202 27.87 -8.22 -16.81
N PRO A 203 29.01 -7.99 -16.11
CA PRO A 203 29.31 -6.73 -15.41
C PRO A 203 29.18 -5.48 -16.30
N ALA A 204 29.55 -5.60 -17.58
CA ALA A 204 29.44 -4.53 -18.56
C ALA A 204 27.99 -4.04 -18.79
N PHE A 205 26.97 -4.85 -18.47
CA PHE A 205 25.55 -4.53 -18.60
C PHE A 205 24.83 -4.36 -17.26
N ALA A 206 25.56 -4.25 -16.14
CA ALA A 206 24.95 -4.09 -14.82
C ALA A 206 24.02 -2.86 -14.73
N ARG A 207 24.28 -1.80 -15.50
CA ARG A 207 23.40 -0.61 -15.62
C ARG A 207 22.04 -0.92 -16.27
N ALA A 208 21.96 -1.93 -17.14
CA ALA A 208 20.70 -2.34 -17.78
C ALA A 208 19.72 -3.04 -16.81
N ALA A 209 20.18 -3.42 -15.61
CA ALA A 209 19.32 -3.96 -14.57
C ALA A 209 18.46 -2.89 -13.86
N TRP A 210 18.69 -1.60 -14.13
CA TRP A 210 18.12 -0.47 -13.38
C TRP A 210 17.31 0.45 -14.28
N LEU A 211 16.13 0.88 -13.81
CA LEU A 211 15.38 1.99 -14.41
C LEU A 211 15.96 3.33 -13.97
N ASN A 212 16.42 3.42 -12.72
CA ASN A 212 17.13 4.55 -12.15
C ASN A 212 18.05 4.08 -11.01
N VAL A 213 19.17 4.77 -10.85
CA VAL A 213 20.07 4.64 -9.70
C VAL A 213 20.26 6.04 -9.14
N VAL A 214 19.90 6.23 -7.88
CA VAL A 214 19.93 7.53 -7.19
C VAL A 214 20.41 7.32 -5.75
N PRO A 215 20.90 8.36 -5.06
CA PRO A 215 21.33 8.24 -3.67
C PRO A 215 20.25 7.62 -2.77
N GLU A 216 20.65 6.65 -1.97
CA GLU A 216 19.75 5.87 -1.10
C GLU A 216 19.60 6.54 0.27
N PHE A 217 18.89 7.68 0.30
CA PHE A 217 18.69 8.49 1.50
C PHE A 217 17.45 8.13 2.31
N ASN A 218 16.53 7.35 1.75
CA ASN A 218 15.33 6.95 2.45
C ASN A 218 15.60 5.66 3.27
N PRO A 219 15.47 5.68 4.61
CA PRO A 219 15.83 4.55 5.44
C PRO A 219 14.96 3.29 5.24
N TYR A 220 13.74 3.44 4.68
CA TYR A 220 12.74 2.38 4.64
C TYR A 220 12.17 2.08 3.25
N LYS A 221 12.57 2.83 2.22
CA LYS A 221 12.12 2.65 0.84
C LYS A 221 13.30 2.83 -0.10
N TYR A 222 13.41 1.99 -1.12
CA TYR A 222 14.47 2.15 -2.11
C TYR A 222 14.19 3.36 -3.00
N ASN A 223 15.22 4.17 -3.20
CA ASN A 223 15.17 5.30 -4.13
C ASN A 223 15.43 4.82 -5.57
N SER A 224 16.30 3.81 -5.72
CA SER A 224 16.68 3.16 -6.96
C SER A 224 15.73 2.01 -7.30
N PHE A 225 15.42 1.84 -8.58
CA PHE A 225 14.40 0.89 -9.02
C PHE A 225 14.92 -0.10 -10.08
N PRO A 226 15.01 -1.41 -9.76
CA PRO A 226 15.43 -2.41 -10.73
C PRO A 226 14.37 -2.75 -11.80
N VAL A 227 14.81 -2.98 -13.04
CA VAL A 227 13.96 -3.41 -14.18
C VAL A 227 13.23 -4.71 -13.86
N LYS A 228 13.91 -5.68 -13.24
CA LYS A 228 13.27 -6.95 -12.87
C LYS A 228 12.14 -6.74 -11.86
N ALA A 229 12.28 -5.80 -10.93
CA ALA A 229 11.22 -5.49 -9.96
C ALA A 229 9.95 -5.02 -10.69
N ALA A 230 10.09 -4.08 -11.62
CA ALA A 230 9.00 -3.62 -12.47
C ALA A 230 8.37 -4.76 -13.29
N ARG A 231 9.20 -5.63 -13.89
CA ARG A 231 8.71 -6.79 -14.64
C ARG A 231 7.93 -7.76 -13.77
N GLN A 232 8.40 -8.07 -12.56
CA GLN A 232 7.72 -9.00 -11.66
C GLN A 232 6.40 -8.43 -11.15
N SER A 233 6.33 -7.13 -10.87
CA SER A 233 5.07 -6.46 -10.53
C SER A 233 4.08 -6.49 -11.69
N TRP A 234 4.53 -6.26 -12.93
CA TRP A 234 3.67 -6.41 -14.11
C TRP A 234 3.15 -7.85 -14.27
N LEU A 235 4.02 -8.86 -14.16
CA LEU A 235 3.62 -10.27 -14.23
C LEU A 235 2.60 -10.64 -13.14
N LEU A 236 2.77 -10.13 -11.92
CA LEU A 236 1.79 -10.30 -10.84
C LEU A 236 0.44 -9.67 -11.21
N THR A 237 0.43 -8.44 -11.75
CA THR A 237 -0.82 -7.78 -12.16
C THR A 237 -1.53 -8.52 -13.30
N GLN A 238 -0.78 -9.09 -14.26
CA GLN A 238 -1.37 -9.90 -15.33
C GLN A 238 -2.02 -11.17 -14.77
N ALA A 239 -1.27 -11.94 -13.96
CA ALA A 239 -1.79 -13.16 -13.34
C ALA A 239 -3.03 -12.87 -12.50
N LEU A 240 -3.04 -11.74 -11.77
CA LEU A 240 -4.18 -11.30 -10.98
C LEU A 240 -5.40 -10.96 -11.86
N GLN A 241 -5.23 -10.13 -12.90
CA GLN A 241 -6.33 -9.76 -13.79
C GLN A 241 -6.91 -10.97 -14.53
N GLU A 242 -6.05 -11.88 -14.99
CA GLU A 242 -6.48 -13.15 -15.60
C GLU A 242 -7.34 -13.97 -14.62
N GLN A 243 -6.89 -14.11 -13.36
CA GLN A 243 -7.63 -14.85 -12.34
C GLN A 243 -8.97 -14.18 -12.00
N ILE A 244 -9.04 -12.85 -11.92
CA ILE A 244 -10.32 -12.12 -11.71
C ILE A 244 -11.29 -12.41 -12.85
N VAL A 245 -10.83 -12.34 -14.11
CA VAL A 245 -11.68 -12.62 -15.28
C VAL A 245 -12.17 -14.06 -15.28
N GLN A 246 -11.31 -15.03 -14.96
CA GLN A 246 -11.69 -16.43 -14.88
C GLN A 246 -12.71 -16.68 -13.75
N ALA A 247 -12.45 -16.16 -12.55
CA ALA A 247 -13.35 -16.28 -11.41
C ALA A 247 -14.71 -15.60 -11.67
N SER A 248 -14.72 -14.49 -12.43
CA SER A 248 -15.95 -13.83 -12.87
C SER A 248 -16.75 -14.73 -13.82
N ARG A 249 -16.10 -15.30 -14.84
CA ARG A 249 -16.74 -16.22 -15.81
C ARG A 249 -17.32 -17.46 -15.15
N SER A 250 -16.63 -18.00 -14.14
CA SER A 250 -17.11 -19.17 -13.38
C SER A 250 -18.04 -18.80 -12.21
N ARG A 251 -18.47 -17.53 -12.09
CA ARG A 251 -19.33 -17.02 -11.00
C ARG A 251 -18.77 -17.20 -9.58
N ARG A 252 -17.47 -17.46 -9.44
CA ARG A 252 -16.80 -17.68 -8.15
C ARG A 252 -16.51 -16.38 -7.40
N LEU A 253 -16.45 -15.24 -8.10
CA LEU A 253 -16.34 -13.93 -7.44
C LEU A 253 -17.51 -13.60 -6.49
N ALA A 254 -18.64 -14.30 -6.60
CA ALA A 254 -19.74 -14.20 -5.64
C ALA A 254 -19.32 -14.59 -4.20
N ALA A 255 -18.31 -15.45 -4.07
CA ALA A 255 -17.73 -15.89 -2.80
C ALA A 255 -16.56 -15.02 -2.33
N LEU A 256 -16.09 -14.06 -3.13
CA LEU A 256 -15.00 -13.19 -2.72
C LEU A 256 -15.42 -12.35 -1.50
N PRO A 257 -14.57 -12.23 -0.46
CA PRO A 257 -14.86 -11.35 0.67
C PRO A 257 -15.01 -9.88 0.24
N PRO A 258 -15.73 -9.06 1.02
CA PRO A 258 -15.87 -7.64 0.75
C PRO A 258 -14.52 -6.93 0.74
N VAL A 259 -14.35 -6.04 -0.25
CA VAL A 259 -13.14 -5.26 -0.48
C VAL A 259 -13.40 -3.80 -0.13
N LEU A 260 -12.60 -3.25 0.78
CA LEU A 260 -12.53 -1.81 1.03
C LEU A 260 -11.25 -1.25 0.38
N THR A 261 -11.39 -0.35 -0.60
CA THR A 261 -10.23 0.25 -1.28
C THR A 261 -10.17 1.75 -1.05
N PHE A 262 -8.98 2.27 -0.77
CA PHE A 262 -8.67 3.69 -0.73
C PHE A 262 -7.75 4.05 -1.88
N GLN A 263 -8.15 5.01 -2.73
CA GLN A 263 -7.46 5.32 -3.96
C GLN A 263 -7.44 6.84 -4.21
N SER A 264 -6.29 7.40 -4.57
CA SER A 264 -6.25 8.77 -5.11
C SER A 264 -6.69 8.78 -6.57
N VAL A 265 -7.49 9.78 -6.97
CA VAL A 265 -7.86 9.97 -8.38
C VAL A 265 -6.65 10.30 -9.24
N MET A 266 -5.62 10.96 -8.67
CA MET A 266 -4.39 11.40 -9.33
C MET A 266 -3.20 10.46 -9.12
N ASP A 267 -3.44 9.18 -8.84
CA ASP A 267 -2.36 8.22 -8.66
C ASP A 267 -1.56 8.01 -9.97
N SER A 268 -0.31 8.45 -9.97
CA SER A 268 0.60 8.33 -11.12
C SER A 268 1.37 7.02 -11.16
N THR A 269 1.31 6.21 -10.10
CA THR A 269 2.09 4.97 -9.96
C THR A 269 1.27 3.75 -10.40
N VAL A 270 0.01 3.68 -9.97
CA VAL A 270 -0.91 2.60 -10.36
C VAL A 270 -2.09 3.15 -11.15
N SER A 271 -2.72 2.31 -11.98
CA SER A 271 -3.88 2.73 -12.74
C SER A 271 -5.13 2.75 -11.86
N THR A 272 -5.56 3.93 -11.44
CA THR A 272 -6.85 4.14 -10.75
C THR A 272 -8.02 3.59 -11.58
N ARG A 273 -7.97 3.73 -12.91
CA ARG A 273 -8.97 3.13 -13.82
C ARG A 273 -8.98 1.60 -13.74
N ALA A 274 -7.84 0.94 -13.64
CA ALA A 274 -7.79 -0.52 -13.53
C ALA A 274 -8.46 -1.02 -12.24
N VAL A 275 -8.39 -0.26 -11.14
CA VAL A 275 -9.14 -0.58 -9.90
C VAL A 275 -10.65 -0.66 -10.20
N VAL A 276 -11.18 0.28 -10.97
CA VAL A 276 -12.60 0.27 -11.36
C VAL A 276 -12.90 -0.81 -12.39
N ASP A 277 -12.20 -0.80 -13.52
CA ASP A 277 -12.55 -1.60 -14.70
C ASP A 277 -12.14 -3.06 -14.61
N SER A 278 -11.09 -3.37 -13.83
CA SER A 278 -10.50 -4.71 -13.73
C SER A 278 -10.79 -5.39 -12.39
N LEU A 279 -11.32 -4.68 -11.39
CA LEU A 279 -11.74 -5.25 -10.11
C LEU A 279 -13.22 -4.93 -9.81
N TYR A 280 -13.55 -3.68 -9.50
CA TYR A 280 -14.88 -3.31 -8.97
C TYR A 280 -16.03 -3.59 -9.93
N ARG A 281 -15.81 -3.51 -11.25
CA ARG A 281 -16.79 -3.91 -12.28
C ARG A 281 -17.27 -5.36 -12.13
N TYR A 282 -16.43 -6.23 -11.58
CA TYR A 282 -16.73 -7.66 -11.44
C TYR A 282 -17.21 -8.06 -10.05
N LEU A 283 -17.15 -7.15 -9.07
CA LEU A 283 -17.53 -7.47 -7.70
C LEU A 283 -19.05 -7.56 -7.56
N PRO A 284 -19.56 -8.57 -6.83
CA PRO A 284 -20.98 -8.63 -6.47
C PRO A 284 -21.33 -7.55 -5.43
N GLN A 285 -22.63 -7.36 -5.17
CA GLN A 285 -23.11 -6.60 -4.03
C GLN A 285 -22.88 -7.36 -2.70
N ASN A 286 -21.62 -7.46 -2.30
CA ASN A 286 -21.17 -8.13 -1.06
C ASN A 286 -20.77 -7.16 0.06
N GLY A 287 -21.03 -5.85 -0.11
CA GLY A 287 -20.58 -4.81 0.81
C GLY A 287 -19.21 -4.23 0.48
N SER A 288 -18.65 -4.50 -0.70
CA SER A 288 -17.44 -3.83 -1.19
C SER A 288 -17.64 -2.32 -1.37
N GLU A 289 -16.58 -1.56 -1.15
CA GLU A 289 -16.60 -0.11 -1.20
C GLU A 289 -15.30 0.46 -1.75
N LEU A 290 -15.44 1.44 -2.64
CA LEU A 290 -14.34 2.20 -3.20
C LEU A 290 -14.37 3.64 -2.66
N VAL A 291 -13.38 3.98 -1.84
CA VAL A 291 -13.13 5.34 -1.35
C VAL A 291 -12.13 6.03 -2.27
N ILE A 292 -12.53 7.16 -2.85
CA ILE A 292 -11.70 7.96 -3.75
C ILE A 292 -11.38 9.30 -3.10
N PHE A 293 -10.10 9.62 -3.03
CA PHE A 293 -9.65 10.98 -2.72
C PHE A 293 -9.59 11.78 -4.02
N ASP A 294 -10.44 12.81 -4.11
CA ASP A 294 -10.50 13.74 -5.25
C ASP A 294 -9.27 14.67 -5.27
N ILE A 295 -9.20 15.55 -6.26
CA ILE A 295 -8.31 16.72 -6.22
C ILE A 295 -8.88 17.79 -5.28
N ASN A 296 -8.02 18.69 -4.80
CA ASN A 296 -8.46 19.88 -4.09
C ASN A 296 -9.10 20.87 -5.09
N GLN A 297 -10.42 20.86 -5.15
CA GLN A 297 -11.24 21.67 -6.05
C GLN A 297 -11.14 23.18 -5.75
N ALA A 298 -10.80 23.53 -4.50
CA ALA A 298 -10.64 24.90 -4.02
C ALA A 298 -9.23 25.45 -4.18
N ALA A 299 -8.28 24.66 -4.71
CA ALA A 299 -6.97 25.19 -5.03
C ALA A 299 -7.11 26.32 -6.08
N ASN A 300 -6.65 27.53 -5.73
CA ASN A 300 -6.64 28.72 -6.60
C ASN A 300 -5.77 28.59 -7.87
N LEU A 301 -5.29 27.39 -8.18
CA LEU A 301 -4.47 27.06 -9.33
C LEU A 301 -5.33 26.63 -10.52
N ARG A 302 -6.61 27.06 -10.57
CA ARG A 302 -7.57 26.48 -11.51
C ARG A 302 -7.12 26.60 -12.97
N ALA A 303 -6.57 27.76 -13.30
CA ALA A 303 -6.02 28.09 -14.61
C ALA A 303 -4.75 27.29 -14.99
N LEU A 304 -4.07 26.69 -14.01
CA LEU A 304 -2.83 25.92 -14.23
C LEU A 304 -3.10 24.42 -14.43
N PHE A 305 -4.32 23.96 -14.19
CA PHE A 305 -4.70 22.56 -14.36
C PHE A 305 -5.40 22.30 -15.69
N ARG A 306 -5.23 21.09 -16.22
CA ARG A 306 -5.95 20.64 -17.41
C ARG A 306 -7.45 20.55 -17.07
N PRO A 307 -8.37 21.05 -17.91
CA PRO A 307 -9.81 21.02 -17.64
C PRO A 307 -10.35 19.62 -17.30
N ALA A 308 -9.76 18.57 -17.88
CA ALA A 308 -10.13 17.18 -17.63
C ALA A 308 -9.87 16.70 -16.18
N LEU A 309 -9.07 17.40 -15.39
CA LEU A 309 -8.80 17.02 -13.99
C LEU A 309 -10.01 17.28 -13.08
N TYR A 310 -10.83 18.28 -13.38
CA TYR A 310 -12.02 18.61 -12.56
C TYR A 310 -13.16 17.62 -12.70
N SER A 311 -13.23 16.93 -13.84
CA SER A 311 -14.20 15.86 -14.08
C SER A 311 -13.59 14.46 -13.89
N ALA A 312 -12.38 14.36 -13.34
CA ALA A 312 -11.64 13.09 -13.27
C ALA A 312 -12.41 12.00 -12.50
N VAL A 313 -13.06 12.35 -11.38
CA VAL A 313 -13.89 11.40 -10.61
C VAL A 313 -15.10 10.96 -11.42
N SER A 314 -15.84 11.90 -12.02
CA SER A 314 -17.02 11.60 -12.84
C SER A 314 -16.69 10.79 -14.09
N ALA A 315 -15.49 10.96 -14.65
CA ALA A 315 -15.00 10.19 -15.80
C ALA A 315 -14.42 8.82 -15.39
N LEU A 316 -14.09 8.63 -14.11
CA LEU A 316 -13.53 7.40 -13.58
C LEU A 316 -14.61 6.41 -13.16
N LEU A 317 -15.68 6.89 -12.50
CA LEU A 317 -16.73 6.03 -11.98
C LEU A 317 -17.85 5.80 -13.01
N PRO A 318 -18.31 4.56 -13.21
CA PRO A 318 -19.51 4.32 -14.00
C PRO A 318 -20.74 4.96 -13.33
N PRO A 319 -21.79 5.32 -14.10
CA PRO A 319 -23.00 5.90 -13.55
C PRO A 319 -23.69 4.94 -12.57
N ALA A 320 -24.33 5.49 -11.55
CA ALA A 320 -25.13 4.73 -10.60
C ALA A 320 -26.43 4.18 -11.25
N PRO A 321 -26.98 3.04 -10.79
CA PRO A 321 -26.58 2.26 -9.62
C PRO A 321 -25.37 1.36 -9.88
N ARG A 322 -24.52 1.19 -8.86
CA ARG A 322 -23.31 0.34 -8.87
C ARG A 322 -23.49 -0.84 -7.92
N GLN A 323 -22.83 -1.97 -8.17
CA GLN A 323 -22.86 -3.14 -7.27
C GLN A 323 -22.06 -2.94 -5.98
N TYR A 324 -21.36 -1.82 -5.84
CA TYR A 324 -20.50 -1.48 -4.72
C TYR A 324 -20.75 -0.04 -4.30
N SER A 325 -20.48 0.25 -3.04
CA SER A 325 -20.58 1.60 -2.52
C SER A 325 -19.38 2.43 -2.99
N THR A 326 -19.60 3.70 -3.28
CA THR A 326 -18.53 4.64 -3.60
C THR A 326 -18.59 5.82 -2.66
N THR A 327 -17.45 6.18 -2.07
CA THR A 327 -17.33 7.39 -1.26
C THR A 327 -16.26 8.28 -1.86
N VAL A 328 -16.62 9.49 -2.26
CA VAL A 328 -15.70 10.50 -2.79
C VAL A 328 -15.43 11.53 -1.72
N ILE A 329 -14.17 11.67 -1.34
CA ILE A 329 -13.67 12.72 -0.44
C ILE A 329 -13.28 13.91 -1.30
N THR A 330 -14.07 14.99 -1.21
CA THR A 330 -13.90 16.20 -2.03
C THR A 330 -14.24 17.45 -1.22
N ASN A 331 -13.98 18.63 -1.77
CA ASN A 331 -14.32 19.90 -1.13
C ASN A 331 -15.85 20.06 -1.01
N ALA A 332 -16.31 20.70 0.05
CA ALA A 332 -17.72 21.03 0.26
C ALA A 332 -18.25 21.93 -0.87
N SER A 333 -17.43 22.87 -1.32
CA SER A 333 -17.64 23.69 -2.51
C SER A 333 -16.31 23.96 -3.23
N PRO A 334 -16.33 24.41 -4.51
CA PRO A 334 -15.12 24.77 -5.24
C PRO A 334 -14.35 25.99 -4.69
N THR A 335 -14.82 26.61 -3.61
CA THR A 335 -14.21 27.83 -3.03
C THR A 335 -13.78 27.66 -1.58
N THR A 336 -14.01 26.49 -0.97
CA THR A 336 -13.62 26.20 0.42
C THR A 336 -12.72 24.98 0.50
N TYR A 337 -11.76 25.00 1.43
CA TYR A 337 -10.91 23.86 1.72
C TYR A 337 -11.59 22.81 2.61
N GLU A 338 -12.73 23.14 3.22
CA GLU A 338 -13.53 22.17 3.98
C GLU A 338 -13.95 21.00 3.09
N THR A 339 -13.97 19.79 3.65
CA THR A 339 -14.24 18.57 2.89
C THR A 339 -15.50 17.84 3.35
N VAL A 340 -16.09 17.15 2.40
CA VAL A 340 -17.26 16.29 2.57
C VAL A 340 -16.95 14.89 2.02
N ALA A 341 -17.57 13.88 2.61
CA ALA A 341 -17.68 12.55 2.02
C ALA A 341 -19.02 12.45 1.28
N ARG A 342 -18.93 12.27 -0.04
CA ARG A 342 -20.07 12.03 -0.92
C ARG A 342 -20.20 10.54 -1.18
N THR A 343 -21.17 9.90 -0.55
CA THR A 343 -21.35 8.45 -0.58
C THR A 343 -22.57 8.07 -1.42
N THR A 344 -22.36 7.29 -2.47
CA THR A 344 -23.43 6.58 -3.18
C THR A 344 -23.41 5.12 -2.75
N PRO A 345 -24.44 4.62 -2.05
CA PRO A 345 -24.53 3.21 -1.69
C PRO A 345 -24.63 2.27 -2.90
N ALA A 346 -24.27 1.01 -2.68
CA ALA A 346 -24.48 -0.04 -3.66
C ALA A 346 -25.97 -0.21 -3.98
N GLY A 347 -26.33 -0.28 -5.26
CA GLY A 347 -27.71 -0.42 -5.74
C GLY A 347 -28.51 0.89 -5.78
N GLU A 348 -28.03 1.94 -5.12
CA GLU A 348 -28.71 3.24 -5.05
C GLU A 348 -28.20 4.21 -6.12
N LYS A 349 -29.05 5.19 -6.47
CA LYS A 349 -28.68 6.34 -7.32
C LYS A 349 -28.41 7.61 -6.50
N GLU A 350 -28.99 7.69 -5.30
CA GLU A 350 -28.91 8.87 -4.46
C GLU A 350 -27.56 8.97 -3.76
N GLU A 351 -27.01 10.18 -3.75
CA GLU A 351 -25.77 10.50 -3.06
C GLU A 351 -26.09 11.10 -1.69
N ARG A 352 -25.40 10.60 -0.66
CA ARG A 352 -25.48 11.09 0.71
C ARG A 352 -24.21 11.89 1.01
N VAL A 353 -24.36 13.12 1.50
CA VAL A 353 -23.22 14.02 1.77
C VAL A 353 -23.03 14.15 3.29
N THR A 354 -21.80 13.93 3.75
CA THR A 354 -21.44 14.04 5.18
C THR A 354 -20.22 14.96 5.35
N PRO A 355 -20.30 16.02 6.16
CA PRO A 355 -19.14 16.84 6.51
C PRO A 355 -18.06 16.03 7.25
N LEU A 356 -16.78 16.27 6.94
CA LEU A 356 -15.68 15.49 7.51
C LEU A 356 -14.93 16.18 8.65
N ASN A 357 -15.20 17.46 8.92
CA ASN A 357 -14.42 18.30 9.84
C ASN A 357 -12.89 18.22 9.59
N LEU A 358 -12.52 17.94 8.33
CA LEU A 358 -11.17 17.90 7.80
C LEU A 358 -11.12 18.85 6.62
N ALA A 359 -9.96 19.46 6.40
CA ALA A 359 -9.75 20.39 5.30
C ALA A 359 -8.56 19.95 4.45
N TRP A 360 -8.62 20.24 3.15
CA TRP A 360 -7.44 20.18 2.30
C TRP A 360 -6.39 21.20 2.76
N PRO A 361 -5.11 20.83 2.89
CA PRO A 361 -4.03 21.80 3.03
C PRO A 361 -3.97 22.73 1.81
N GLN A 362 -3.76 24.02 2.02
CA GLN A 362 -3.83 25.04 0.96
C GLN A 362 -2.77 24.86 -0.15
N ASP A 363 -1.64 24.27 0.20
CA ASP A 363 -0.53 23.98 -0.71
C ASP A 363 -0.58 22.56 -1.29
N MET A 364 -1.67 21.83 -1.06
CA MET A 364 -1.88 20.48 -1.57
C MET A 364 -3.03 20.46 -2.59
N TYR A 365 -2.75 19.97 -3.79
CA TYR A 365 -3.77 19.86 -4.84
C TYR A 365 -4.29 18.43 -5.07
N SER A 366 -3.59 17.40 -4.61
CA SER A 366 -4.03 16.00 -4.68
C SER A 366 -3.19 15.11 -3.75
N LEU A 367 -3.70 13.93 -3.42
CA LEU A 367 -2.89 12.89 -2.78
C LEU A 367 -2.05 12.15 -3.82
N SER A 368 -0.83 11.79 -3.45
CA SER A 368 0.01 10.88 -4.24
C SER A 368 -0.16 9.43 -3.78
N HIS A 369 0.27 8.47 -4.61
CA HIS A 369 0.36 7.05 -4.27
C HIS A 369 1.05 6.76 -2.92
N VAL A 370 2.10 7.50 -2.61
CA VAL A 370 2.92 7.30 -1.40
C VAL A 370 2.21 7.87 -0.18
N ALA A 371 1.31 8.84 -0.35
CA ALA A 371 0.68 9.53 0.76
C ALA A 371 -0.36 8.69 1.52
N VAL A 372 -1.07 7.81 0.79
CA VAL A 372 -2.26 7.11 1.30
C VAL A 372 -2.05 6.43 2.66
N PRO A 373 -0.97 5.65 2.90
CA PRO A 373 -0.80 4.92 4.15
C PRO A 373 -0.17 5.71 5.31
N PHE A 374 0.17 7.00 5.14
CA PHE A 374 0.89 7.76 6.17
C PHE A 374 0.04 8.92 6.73
N PRO A 375 -0.07 9.05 8.06
CA PRO A 375 -0.68 10.24 8.68
C PRO A 375 0.23 11.47 8.55
N LEU A 376 -0.35 12.66 8.77
CA LEU A 376 0.40 13.92 8.77
C LEU A 376 1.51 13.98 9.82
N ASN A 377 1.40 13.21 10.90
CA ASN A 377 2.35 13.20 12.01
C ASN A 377 3.44 12.12 11.91
N ASP A 378 3.53 11.40 10.78
CA ASP A 378 4.61 10.45 10.52
C ASP A 378 5.99 11.14 10.55
N SER A 379 6.94 10.61 11.33
CA SER A 379 8.27 11.24 11.49
C SER A 379 9.10 11.34 10.21
N LEU A 380 8.86 10.47 9.21
CA LEU A 380 9.57 10.47 7.92
C LEU A 380 8.75 11.14 6.82
N TYR A 381 7.50 10.74 6.65
CA TYR A 381 6.64 11.15 5.54
C TYR A 381 5.59 12.19 5.91
N GLY A 382 5.41 12.45 7.20
CA GLY A 382 4.47 13.43 7.71
C GLY A 382 4.95 14.85 7.45
N ARG A 383 3.97 15.72 7.17
CA ARG A 383 4.18 17.16 7.06
C ARG A 383 4.35 17.85 8.42
N GLU A 384 3.82 17.23 9.48
CA GLU A 384 3.80 17.73 10.85
C GLU A 384 4.34 16.63 11.80
N PRO A 385 5.58 16.15 11.59
CA PRO A 385 6.10 14.98 12.27
C PRO A 385 6.10 15.17 13.79
N THR A 386 5.62 14.16 14.54
CA THR A 386 5.69 14.18 16.01
C THR A 386 7.12 14.33 16.52
N GLU A 387 8.06 13.65 15.85
CA GLU A 387 9.49 13.75 16.11
C GLU A 387 10.20 14.08 14.80
N LYS A 388 10.65 15.33 14.66
CA LYS A 388 11.39 15.79 13.48
C LYS A 388 12.74 15.10 13.40
N ASN A 389 13.11 14.65 12.19
CA ASN A 389 14.37 13.96 11.89
C ASN A 389 14.64 12.71 12.75
N ARG A 390 13.60 12.07 13.31
CA ARG A 390 13.73 10.81 14.07
C ARG A 390 14.55 9.76 13.31
N TYR A 391 14.42 9.74 11.99
CA TYR A 391 15.11 8.80 11.10
C TYR A 391 16.24 9.46 10.30
N GLY A 392 16.90 10.47 10.87
CA GLY A 392 17.89 11.32 10.22
C GLY A 392 17.29 12.42 9.35
N ILE A 393 16.13 12.15 8.74
CA ILE A 393 15.45 13.09 7.84
C ILE A 393 13.93 13.00 8.00
N SER A 394 13.24 14.13 7.80
CA SER A 394 11.78 14.21 7.65
C SER A 394 11.43 14.66 6.23
N ILE A 395 11.33 13.69 5.32
CA ILE A 395 11.03 13.89 3.89
C ILE A 395 9.73 14.69 3.70
N GLY A 396 8.70 14.41 4.49
CA GLY A 396 7.41 15.11 4.39
C GLY A 396 7.44 16.59 4.72
N THR A 397 8.52 17.07 5.37
CA THR A 397 8.71 18.50 5.72
C THR A 397 9.57 19.25 4.70
N ILE A 398 10.12 18.57 3.70
CA ILE A 398 10.99 19.17 2.69
C ILE A 398 10.16 20.11 1.82
N SER A 399 10.50 21.41 1.86
CA SER A 399 9.95 22.44 1.01
C SER A 399 11.11 23.26 0.47
N LEU A 400 11.51 22.98 -0.78
CA LEU A 400 12.71 23.56 -1.39
C LEU A 400 12.32 24.63 -2.41
N ARG A 401 13.09 25.73 -2.42
CA ARG A 401 13.05 26.79 -3.42
C ARG A 401 14.49 27.13 -3.79
N GLY A 402 14.82 27.13 -5.08
CA GLY A 402 16.19 27.36 -5.56
C GLY A 402 16.31 27.26 -7.08
N GLU A 403 17.54 27.42 -7.58
CA GLU A 403 17.84 27.35 -9.02
C GLU A 403 17.69 25.93 -9.56
N THR A 404 17.25 25.82 -10.82
CA THR A 404 17.07 24.57 -11.53
C THR A 404 18.40 23.81 -11.72
N SER A 405 18.34 22.47 -11.77
CA SER A 405 19.51 21.60 -12.03
C SER A 405 20.65 21.62 -10.99
N SER A 406 20.43 22.21 -9.81
CA SER A 406 21.42 22.26 -8.72
C SER A 406 21.41 21.02 -7.82
N LEU A 407 20.30 20.28 -7.77
CA LEU A 407 20.12 19.10 -6.93
C LEU A 407 20.37 17.81 -7.73
N SER A 408 21.03 16.84 -7.10
CA SER A 408 21.20 15.48 -7.65
C SER A 408 19.90 14.67 -7.66
N VAL A 409 18.92 15.06 -6.84
CA VAL A 409 17.57 14.48 -6.78
C VAL A 409 16.57 15.51 -7.31
N GLY A 410 15.72 15.10 -8.24
CA GLY A 410 14.71 15.97 -8.84
C GLY A 410 13.71 16.53 -7.81
N LEU A 411 13.36 17.81 -7.96
CA LEU A 411 12.37 18.49 -7.12
C LEU A 411 10.99 17.82 -7.19
N ASP A 412 10.65 17.20 -8.31
CA ASP A 412 9.42 16.42 -8.50
C ASP A 412 9.33 15.21 -7.55
N THR A 413 10.47 14.60 -7.21
CA THR A 413 10.55 13.50 -6.26
C THR A 413 10.45 13.99 -4.81
N LEU A 414 11.10 15.12 -4.50
CA LEU A 414 11.15 15.68 -3.14
C LEU A 414 9.86 16.41 -2.73
N MET A 415 9.20 17.09 -3.68
CA MET A 415 7.96 17.84 -3.45
C MET A 415 6.70 16.97 -3.60
N ARG A 416 6.86 15.67 -3.85
CA ARG A 416 5.74 14.73 -3.95
C ARG A 416 5.07 14.60 -2.58
N VAL A 417 3.74 14.75 -2.54
CA VAL A 417 2.95 14.57 -1.31
C VAL A 417 3.17 13.18 -0.72
N THR A 418 3.54 13.11 0.56
CA THR A 418 3.95 11.88 1.25
C THR A 418 3.08 11.51 2.44
N SER A 419 2.13 12.35 2.86
CA SER A 419 1.17 12.05 3.94
C SER A 419 -0.26 12.44 3.58
N ASN A 420 -1.22 11.74 4.18
CA ASN A 420 -2.65 11.85 3.94
C ASN A 420 -3.36 12.67 5.04
N PRO A 421 -3.90 13.87 4.76
CA PRO A 421 -4.72 14.64 5.70
C PRO A 421 -6.05 13.94 6.06
N PHE A 422 -6.51 13.01 5.21
CA PHE A 422 -7.71 12.21 5.44
C PHE A 422 -7.40 10.84 6.07
N PHE A 423 -6.19 10.66 6.60
CA PHE A 423 -5.83 9.44 7.33
C PHE A 423 -6.79 9.12 8.50
N PRO A 424 -7.26 10.10 9.30
CA PRO A 424 -8.26 9.82 10.35
C PRO A 424 -9.57 9.25 9.80
N PHE A 425 -10.07 9.78 8.67
CA PHE A 425 -11.25 9.24 8.00
C PHE A 425 -11.01 7.81 7.50
N MET A 426 -9.85 7.56 6.87
CA MET A 426 -9.47 6.23 6.40
C MET A 426 -9.45 5.21 7.55
N MET A 427 -8.84 5.57 8.69
CA MET A 427 -8.77 4.71 9.86
C MET A 427 -10.15 4.47 10.48
N ALA A 428 -10.97 5.51 10.66
CA ALA A 428 -12.34 5.36 11.16
C ALA A 428 -13.17 4.42 10.28
N ARG A 429 -12.97 4.48 8.95
CA ARG A 429 -13.66 3.58 8.01
C ARG A 429 -13.16 2.14 8.12
N ILE A 430 -11.87 1.92 8.36
CA ILE A 430 -11.30 0.58 8.62
C ILE A 430 -11.80 0.03 9.97
N ASP A 431 -11.80 0.84 11.03
CA ASP A 431 -12.29 0.43 12.35
C ASP A 431 -13.76 0.02 12.31
N GLN A 432 -14.58 0.73 11.53
CA GLN A 432 -15.95 0.33 11.28
C GLN A 432 -16.04 -1.04 10.58
N ARG A 433 -15.19 -1.31 9.59
CA ARG A 433 -15.14 -2.62 8.91
C ARG A 433 -14.77 -3.74 9.89
N ILE A 434 -13.80 -3.48 10.75
CA ILE A 434 -13.38 -4.38 11.82
C ILE A 434 -14.56 -4.66 12.77
N GLY A 435 -15.26 -3.62 13.22
CA GLY A 435 -16.46 -3.75 14.06
C GLY A 435 -17.55 -4.62 13.43
N CYS A 436 -17.82 -4.44 12.12
CA CYS A 436 -18.78 -5.27 11.40
C CYS A 436 -18.35 -6.74 11.25
N GLY A 437 -17.05 -7.04 11.27
CA GLY A 437 -16.53 -8.41 11.21
C GLY A 437 -16.93 -9.28 12.41
N PHE A 438 -17.38 -8.67 13.50
CA PHE A 438 -17.87 -9.36 14.70
C PHE A 438 -19.40 -9.49 14.76
N GLN A 439 -20.12 -8.94 13.78
CA GLN A 439 -21.59 -9.01 13.74
C GLN A 439 -22.06 -10.32 13.07
N PRO A 440 -23.20 -10.91 13.50
CA PRO A 440 -23.74 -12.13 12.89
C PRO A 440 -24.05 -11.96 11.41
N ASP A 441 -24.62 -10.81 11.03
CA ASP A 441 -24.81 -10.41 9.63
C ASP A 441 -23.87 -9.26 9.27
N MET A 442 -22.64 -9.65 8.94
CA MET A 442 -21.60 -8.74 8.48
C MET A 442 -22.04 -7.99 7.21
N ARG A 443 -22.74 -8.63 6.27
CA ARG A 443 -23.14 -7.98 5.01
C ARG A 443 -24.14 -6.86 5.28
N ALA A 444 -25.13 -7.10 6.15
CA ALA A 444 -26.06 -6.07 6.58
C ALA A 444 -25.36 -4.93 7.32
N CYS A 445 -24.40 -5.22 8.22
CA CYS A 445 -23.63 -4.18 8.91
C CYS A 445 -22.82 -3.30 7.95
N LEU A 446 -22.31 -3.88 6.86
CA LEU A 446 -21.56 -3.15 5.83
C LEU A 446 -22.46 -2.26 4.95
N GLN A 447 -23.77 -2.52 4.90
CA GLN A 447 -24.72 -1.66 4.20
C GLN A 447 -24.86 -0.32 4.93
N PRO A 448 -25.01 0.80 4.22
CA PRO A 448 -25.21 2.09 4.85
C PRO A 448 -26.56 2.29 5.53
N GLU A 449 -27.55 1.41 5.35
CA GLU A 449 -28.89 1.52 5.95
C GLU A 449 -28.94 1.20 7.45
N ALA A 450 -28.00 0.39 7.98
CA ALA A 450 -27.91 0.12 9.42
C ALA A 450 -27.52 1.36 10.28
N ARG A 451 -27.35 2.54 9.65
CA ARG A 451 -26.72 3.73 10.23
C ARG A 451 -27.67 4.76 10.84
N VAL A 452 -28.98 4.54 10.83
CA VAL A 452 -29.94 5.51 11.39
C VAL A 452 -30.41 5.13 12.81
N GLU A 453 -30.28 3.88 13.25
CA GLU A 453 -30.85 3.44 14.53
C GLU A 453 -29.84 3.27 15.68
N ALA A 454 -28.53 3.22 15.40
CA ALA A 454 -27.51 2.98 16.44
C ALA A 454 -26.90 4.26 17.05
N SER A 455 -27.51 5.44 16.82
CA SER A 455 -27.05 6.72 17.41
C SER A 455 -28.19 7.53 18.02
N LYS A 456 -29.17 6.85 18.62
CA LYS A 456 -30.11 7.45 19.57
C LYS A 456 -29.79 7.01 20.98
#